data_AF-A0A948UYM1-F1
#
_entry.id   AF-A0A948UYM1-F1
#
_cell.length_a   1.000
_cell.length_b   1.000
_cell.length_c   1.000
_cell.angle_alpha   90.00
_cell.angle_beta   90.00
_cell.angle_gamma   90.00
#
_symmetry.space_group_name_H-M   'P 1'
#
loop_
_entity.id
_entity.type
_entity.pdbx_description
1 polymer ?
#
loop_
_entity_poly.entity_id
_entity_poly.type
_entity_poly.pdbx_seq_one_letter_code
_entity_poly.pdbx_strand_id
1 'polypeptide(L)' 'MFTAAQCLDKAMELELLAAAALAPDARAEFRDLALQWRRLACRALVQDQRGIIAGTPQA' A
#
# COMPACT_ATOMS: atom_id res chain seq x y z
N MET A 1 -1.32 11.22 -7.12
CA MET A 1 -1.38 10.64 -5.75
C MET A 1 -2.09 9.31 -5.88
N PHE A 2 -1.52 8.22 -5.38
CA PHE A 2 -2.18 6.91 -5.42
C PHE A 2 -3.21 6.81 -4.29
N THR A 3 -4.34 6.17 -4.57
CA THR A 3 -5.32 5.86 -3.51
C THR A 3 -4.81 4.72 -2.64
N ALA A 4 -5.37 4.57 -1.44
CA ALA A 4 -5.08 3.42 -0.58
C ALA A 4 -5.35 2.09 -1.29
N ALA A 5 -6.43 2.00 -2.07
CA ALA A 5 -6.78 0.82 -2.84
C ALA A 5 -5.72 0.48 -3.90
N GLN A 6 -5.25 1.47 -4.67
CA GLN A 6 -4.18 1.26 -5.66
C GLN A 6 -2.88 0.79 -5.01
N CYS A 7 -2.56 1.33 -3.82
CA CYS A 7 -1.36 0.92 -3.09
C CYS A 7 -1.48 -0.53 -2.57
N LEU A 8 -2.65 -0.93 -2.09
CA LEU A 8 -2.90 -2.30 -1.62
C LEU A 8 -2.88 -3.32 -2.75
N ASP A 9 -3.48 -2.97 -3.89
CA ASP A 9 -3.48 -3.83 -5.08
C ASP A 9 -2.05 -4.11 -5.56
N LYS A 10 -1.21 -3.07 -5.61
CA LYS A 10 0.21 -3.23 -5.96
C LYS A 10 0.99 -4.05 -4.92
N ALA A 11 0.71 -3.86 -3.63
CA ALA A 11 1.33 -4.67 -2.59
C ALA A 11 0.96 -6.16 -2.73
N MET A 12 -0.29 -6.47 -3.07
CA MET A 12 -0.75 -7.84 -3.27
C MET A 12 -0.10 -8.49 -4.49
N GLU A 13 0.05 -7.77 -5.61
CA GLU A 13 0.77 -8.23 -6.80
C GLU A 13 2.21 -8.64 -6.43
N LEU A 14 2.90 -7.82 -5.64
CA LEU A 14 4.27 -8.06 -5.20
C LEU A 14 4.38 -9.24 -4.22
N GLU A 15 3.39 -9.42 -3.34
CA GLU A 15 3.33 -10.61 -2.46
C GLU A 15 3.10 -11.90 -3.25
N LEU A 16 2.27 -11.85 -4.29
CA LEU A 16 2.07 -12.99 -5.18
C LEU A 16 3.37 -13.35 -5.92
N LEU A 17 4.09 -12.35 -6.41
CA LEU A 17 5.40 -12.55 -7.03
C LEU A 17 6.42 -13.12 -6.03
N ALA A 18 6.44 -12.61 -4.80
CA ALA A 18 7.30 -13.14 -3.75
C ALA A 18 6.94 -14.58 -3.32
N ALA A 19 5.69 -15.00 -3.51
CA ALA A 19 5.23 -16.36 -3.26
C ALA A 19 5.53 -17.31 -4.44
N ALA A 20 5.86 -16.79 -5.62
CA ALA A 20 6.29 -17.59 -6.75
C ALA A 20 7.64 -18.29 -6.48
N ALA A 21 7.96 -19.31 -7.29
CA ALA A 21 9.19 -20.09 -7.20
C ALA A 21 10.43 -19.29 -7.66
N LEU A 22 10.68 -18.15 -7.02
CA LEU A 22 11.84 -17.29 -7.23
C LEU A 22 13.01 -17.70 -6.32
N ALA A 23 14.20 -17.21 -6.63
CA ALA A 23 15.33 -17.27 -5.69
C ALA A 23 15.00 -16.54 -4.37
N PRO A 24 15.54 -16.98 -3.22
CA PRO A 24 15.23 -16.39 -1.92
C PRO A 24 15.51 -14.88 -1.84
N ASP A 25 16.59 -14.40 -2.47
CA ASP A 25 16.95 -12.98 -2.49
C ASP A 25 15.89 -12.15 -3.23
N ALA A 26 15.48 -12.61 -4.40
CA ALA A 26 14.40 -11.97 -5.16
C ALA A 26 13.07 -11.96 -4.39
N ARG A 27 12.73 -13.05 -3.66
CA ARG A 27 11.53 -13.06 -2.80
C ARG A 27 11.60 -12.03 -1.68
N ALA A 28 12.78 -11.85 -1.07
CA ALA A 28 12.98 -10.85 -0.03
C ALA A 28 12.79 -9.42 -0.59
N GLU A 29 13.36 -9.13 -1.76
CA GLU A 29 13.17 -7.84 -2.43
C GLU A 29 11.70 -7.55 -2.72
N PHE A 30 10.96 -8.52 -3.27
CA PHE A 30 9.53 -8.35 -3.55
C PHE A 30 8.69 -8.15 -2.27
N ARG A 31 9.03 -8.85 -1.18
CA ARG A 31 8.37 -8.66 0.13
C ARG A 31 8.64 -7.26 0.70
N ASP A 32 9.87 -6.78 0.62
CA ASP A 32 10.23 -5.45 1.09
C ASP A 32 9.54 -4.36 0.26
N LEU A 33 9.43 -4.57 -1.05
CA LEU A 33 8.66 -3.69 -1.94
C LEU A 33 7.18 -3.69 -1.57
N ALA A 34 6.57 -4.86 -1.35
CA ALA A 34 5.17 -4.97 -0.92
C ALA A 34 4.91 -4.24 0.41
N LEU A 35 5.84 -4.34 1.36
CA LEU A 35 5.76 -3.64 2.63
C LEU A 35 5.77 -2.11 2.46
N GLN A 36 6.62 -1.60 1.55
CA GLN A 36 6.66 -0.16 1.23
C GLN A 36 5.32 0.32 0.67
N TRP A 37 4.70 -0.45 -0.22
CA TRP A 37 3.36 -0.16 -0.76
C TRP A 37 2.26 -0.20 0.31
N ARG A 38 2.30 -1.16 1.24
CA ARG A 38 1.38 -1.17 2.40
C ARG A 38 1.54 0.07 3.28
N ARG A 39 2.77 0.49 3.57
CA ARG A 39 3.04 1.73 4.32
C ARG A 39 2.53 2.97 3.58
N LEU A 40 2.60 2.98 2.24
CA LEU A 40 2.03 4.05 1.43
C LEU A 40 0.50 4.05 1.51
N ALA A 41 -0.15 2.88 1.44
CA ALA A 41 -1.59 2.74 1.62
C ALA A 41 -2.04 3.28 2.99
N CYS A 42 -1.33 2.96 4.07
CA CYS A 42 -1.62 3.50 5.41
C CYS A 42 -1.54 5.03 5.44
N ARG A 43 -0.52 5.62 4.79
CA ARG A 43 -0.40 7.08 4.71
C ARG A 43 -1.53 7.71 3.90
N ALA A 44 -1.92 7.08 2.78
CA ALA A 44 -3.05 7.54 1.97
C ALA A 44 -4.37 7.48 2.75
N LEU A 45 -4.62 6.43 3.56
CA LEU A 45 -5.80 6.33 4.43
C LEU A 45 -5.83 7.43 5.49
N VAL A 46 -4.70 7.72 6.13
CA VAL A 46 -4.60 8.79 7.13
C VAL A 46 -4.82 10.16 6.48
N GLN A 47 -4.31 10.38 5.27
CA GLN A 47 -4.55 11.61 4.53
C GLN A 47 -6.01 11.76 4.13
N ASP A 48 -6.65 10.68 3.67
CA ASP A 48 -8.06 10.64 3.29
C ASP A 48 -8.97 10.93 4.51
N GLN A 49 -8.74 10.28 5.65
CA GLN A 49 -9.47 10.56 6.89
C GLN A 49 -9.31 12.01 7.34
N ARG A 50 -8.10 12.58 7.27
CA ARG A 50 -7.88 13.98 7.62
C ARG A 50 -8.57 14.94 6.65
N GLY A 51 -8.66 14.59 5.37
CA GLY A 51 -9.44 15.31 4.37
C GLY A 51 -10.94 15.27 4.66
N ILE A 52 -11.47 14.12 5.10
CA ILE A 52 -12.88 13.96 5.49
C ILE A 52 -13.21 14.80 6.74
N ILE A 53 -12.34 14.76 7.77
CA ILE A 53 -12.53 15.55 9.00
C ILE A 53 -12.40 17.06 8.70
N ALA A 54 -11.45 17.47 7.85
CA ALA A 54 -11.31 18.87 7.46
C ALA A 54 -12.43 19.35 6.50
N GLY A 55 -13.11 18.42 5.84
CA GLY A 55 -14.18 18.68 4.88
C GLY A 55 -15.60 18.54 5.44
N THR A 56 -15.77 18.39 6.76
CA THR A 56 -17.10 18.44 7.38
C THR A 56 -17.45 19.91 7.67
N PRO A 57 -18.29 20.60 6.88
CA PRO A 57 -18.92 21.81 7.37
C PRO A 57 -19.80 21.40 8.54
N GLN A 58 -19.44 21.87 9.72
CA GLN A 58 -20.27 21.78 10.90
C GLN A 58 -21.52 22.62 10.62
N ALA A 59 -22.66 21.97 10.38
CA ALA A 59 -23.97 22.57 10.22
C ALA A 59 -25.00 21.77 11.03
#